data_AF-A0A8C9US83-F1
#
_entry.id   AF-A0A8C9US83-F1
#
_cell.length_a   1.000
_cell.length_b   1.000
_cell.length_c   1.000
_cell.angle_alpha   90.00
_cell.angle_beta   90.00
_cell.angle_gamma   90.00
#
_symmetry.space_group_name_H-M   'P 1'
#
loop_
_entity.id
_entity.type
_entity.pdbx_description
1 polymer ?
#
loop_
_entity_poly.entity_id
_entity_poly.type
_entity_poly.pdbx_seq_one_letter_code
_entity_poly.pdbx_strand_id
1 'polypeptide(L)'
;MLAETNRAPFDLTEGESELVSGFNVEYAAGPFALFFIAEYTNIIIINALTVTLFIGALLNPISPETFTLNFALKTLILTSTFL
;
A
#
# COMPACT_ATOMS: atom_id res chain seq x y z
N MET A 1 -7.30 5.36 6.44
CA MET A 1 -6.01 4.69 6.73
C MET A 1 -4.80 5.50 6.25
N LEU A 2 -4.91 6.84 6.10
CA LEU A 2 -3.79 7.69 5.67
C LEU A 2 -2.66 7.76 6.72
N ALA A 3 -2.99 7.57 8.01
CA ALA A 3 -2.04 7.59 9.12
C ALA A 3 -1.38 6.22 9.39
N GLU A 4 -1.84 5.14 8.76
CA GLU A 4 -1.26 3.80 8.94
C GLU A 4 -0.17 3.50 7.89
N THR A 5 -0.11 4.32 6.83
CA THR A 5 0.81 4.19 5.71
C THR A 5 1.97 5.18 5.76
N ASN A 6 2.22 5.85 6.90
CA ASN A 6 3.34 6.79 7.10
C ASN A 6 3.58 7.74 5.92
N ARG A 7 2.52 8.26 5.27
CA ARG A 7 2.63 9.19 4.13
C ARG A 7 2.02 10.54 4.49
N ALA A 8 2.57 11.60 3.89
CA ALA A 8 2.21 12.99 4.21
C ALA A 8 0.68 13.20 4.17
N PRO A 9 0.06 13.90 5.16
CA PRO A 9 0.65 14.77 6.18
C PRO A 9 0.94 14.11 7.53
N PHE A 10 0.88 12.77 7.64
CA PHE A 10 1.18 12.01 8.87
C PHE A 10 2.44 11.14 8.70
N ASP A 11 3.40 11.68 7.96
CA ASP A 11 4.71 11.08 7.75
C ASP A 11 5.65 11.41 8.93
N LEU A 12 5.46 10.72 10.05
CA LEU A 12 6.26 10.90 11.26
C LEU A 12 7.53 10.03 11.29
N THR A 13 7.70 9.13 10.33
CA THR A 13 8.85 8.19 10.28
C THR A 13 9.80 8.48 9.12
N GLU A 14 9.37 9.20 8.08
CA GLU A 14 10.19 9.55 6.92
C GLU A 14 10.12 11.07 6.65
N GLY A 15 10.26 11.85 7.72
CA GLY A 15 10.65 13.26 7.63
C GLY A 15 12.05 13.36 7.02
N GLU A 16 12.10 13.34 5.69
CA GLU A 16 13.26 13.38 4.78
C GLU A 16 14.16 14.63 4.92
N SER A 17 14.01 15.40 6.00
CA SER A 17 14.89 16.52 6.37
C SER A 17 15.64 16.34 7.69
N GLU A 18 15.34 15.35 8.55
CA GLU A 18 15.90 15.33 9.92
C GLU A 18 16.53 14.02 10.37
N LEU A 19 16.27 12.88 9.72
CA LEU A 19 16.92 11.63 10.08
C LEU A 19 17.80 11.13 8.93
N VAL A 20 19.07 11.51 9.01
CA VAL A 20 20.19 10.66 8.63
C VAL A 20 19.85 9.22 9.06
N SER A 21 19.35 8.42 8.14
CA SER A 21 19.58 6.98 7.98
C SER A 21 19.93 6.23 9.28
N GLY A 22 19.08 6.32 10.31
CA GLY A 22 19.43 5.82 11.65
C GLY A 22 19.42 4.28 11.73
N PHE A 23 18.50 3.63 11.00
CA PHE A 23 18.38 2.17 10.93
C PHE A 23 18.91 1.56 9.62
N ASN A 24 19.17 2.39 8.61
CA ASN A 24 19.54 1.92 7.25
C ASN A 24 21.05 1.68 7.07
N VAL A 25 21.88 1.97 8.08
CA VAL A 25 23.36 1.74 8.02
C VAL A 25 23.76 0.39 8.61
N GLU A 26 22.93 -0.23 9.46
CA GLU A 26 23.31 -1.44 10.21
C GLU A 26 22.82 -2.75 9.56
N TYR A 27 21.92 -2.67 8.57
CA TYR A 27 21.39 -3.84 7.88
C TYR A 27 22.05 -4.05 6.51
N ALA A 28 22.51 -5.28 6.25
CA ALA A 28 22.88 -5.72 4.91
C ALA A 28 21.70 -5.54 3.93
N ALA A 29 21.98 -5.48 2.62
CA ALA A 29 20.98 -5.17 1.59
C ALA A 29 19.70 -6.05 1.62
N GLY A 30 19.77 -7.26 2.19
CA GLY A 30 18.63 -8.19 2.29
C GLY A 30 17.54 -7.73 3.27
N PRO A 31 17.81 -7.61 4.58
CA PRO A 31 16.81 -7.13 5.55
C PRO A 31 16.25 -5.74 5.25
N PHE A 32 17.06 -4.85 4.67
CA PHE A 32 16.60 -3.54 4.19
C PHE A 32 15.51 -3.68 3.12
N ALA A 33 15.71 -4.55 2.12
CA ALA A 33 14.69 -4.80 1.09
C ALA A 33 13.38 -5.36 1.68
N LEU A 34 13.45 -6.13 2.76
CA LEU A 34 12.25 -6.66 3.43
C LEU A 34 11.41 -5.55 4.08
N PHE A 35 12.02 -4.51 4.65
CA PHE A 35 11.29 -3.37 5.20
C PHE A 35 10.56 -2.59 4.10
N PHE A 36 11.22 -2.31 2.99
CA PHE A 36 10.58 -1.66 1.84
C PHE A 36 9.42 -2.50 1.29
N ILE A 37 9.63 -3.80 1.09
CA ILE A 37 8.56 -4.70 0.61
C ILE A 37 7.40 -4.71 1.61
N ALA A 38 7.68 -4.79 2.91
CA ALA A 38 6.65 -4.79 3.95
C ALA A 38 5.77 -3.53 3.90
N GLU A 39 6.39 -2.36 3.76
CA GLU A 39 5.67 -1.09 3.65
C GLU A 39 4.78 -1.02 2.40
N TYR A 40 5.33 -1.36 1.23
CA TYR A 40 4.54 -1.40 -0.01
C TYR A 40 3.41 -2.43 0.06
N THR A 41 3.63 -3.60 0.68
CA THR A 41 2.56 -4.58 0.87
C THR A 41 1.46 -4.06 1.80
N ASN A 42 1.81 -3.29 2.85
CA ASN A 42 0.83 -2.74 3.76
C ASN A 42 -0.08 -1.72 3.06
N ILE A 43 0.49 -0.86 2.20
CA ILE A 43 -0.26 0.10 1.37
C ILE A 43 -1.25 -0.63 0.46
N ILE A 44 -0.82 -1.71 -0.20
CA ILE A 44 -1.69 -2.49 -1.09
C ILE A 44 -2.82 -3.16 -0.31
N ILE A 45 -2.53 -3.74 0.87
CA ILE A 45 -3.53 -4.43 1.71
C ILE A 45 -4.59 -3.45 2.22
N ILE A 46 -4.18 -2.29 2.71
CA ILE A 46 -5.08 -1.23 3.18
C ILE A 46 -6.01 -0.75 2.05
N ASN A 47 -5.47 -0.54 0.85
CA ASN A 47 -6.25 -0.14 -0.31
C ASN A 47 -7.18 -1.26 -0.79
N ALA A 48 -6.72 -2.51 -0.75
CA ALA A 48 -7.55 -3.68 -1.03
C ALA A 48 -8.75 -3.78 -0.07
N LEU A 49 -8.52 -3.61 1.24
CA LEU A 49 -9.58 -3.59 2.26
C LEU A 49 -10.55 -2.42 2.06
N THR A 50 -10.04 -1.26 1.68
CA THR A 50 -10.88 -0.09 1.39
C THR A 50 -11.80 -0.35 0.19
N VAL A 51 -11.28 -0.98 -0.87
CA VAL A 51 -12.07 -1.37 -2.04
C VAL A 51 -13.12 -2.42 -1.68
N THR A 52 -12.79 -3.43 -0.88
CA THR A 52 -13.78 -4.45 -0.49
C THR A 52 -14.90 -3.90 0.40
N LEU A 53 -14.58 -3.01 1.33
CA LEU A 53 -15.55 -2.47 2.29
C LEU A 53 -16.45 -1.37 1.71
N PHE A 54 -15.92 -0.49 0.85
CA PHE A 54 -16.65 0.72 0.43
C PHE A 54 -17.01 0.77 -1.06
N ILE A 55 -16.19 0.22 -1.95
CA ILE A 55 -16.34 0.42 -3.40
C ILE A 55 -16.92 -0.83 -4.08
N GLY A 56 -16.64 -2.03 -3.55
CA GLY A 56 -17.10 -3.32 -4.04
C GLY A 56 -16.68 -3.64 -5.48
N ALA A 57 -16.74 -4.90 -5.89
CA ALA A 57 -16.67 -5.28 -7.31
C ALA A 57 -17.95 -6.04 -7.69
N LEU A 58 -18.42 -5.84 -8.91
CA LEU A 58 -19.61 -6.52 -9.40
C LEU A 58 -19.31 -8.00 -9.54
N LEU A 59 -20.02 -8.85 -8.80
CA LEU A 59 -19.92 -10.29 -8.95
C LEU A 59 -20.87 -10.74 -10.07
N ASN A 60 -20.32 -11.11 -11.22
CA ASN A 60 -21.08 -11.80 -12.26
C ASN A 60 -20.84 -13.31 -12.16
N PRO A 61 -21.85 -14.13 -11.78
CA PRO A 61 -21.67 -15.58 -11.62
C PRO A 61 -21.34 -16.30 -12.92
N ILE A 62 -21.63 -15.70 -14.08
CA ILE A 62 -21.33 -16.26 -15.41
C ILE A 62 -19.85 -16.08 -15.78
N SER A 63 -19.21 -15.03 -15.26
CA SER A 63 -17.84 -14.66 -15.60
C SER A 63 -17.08 -14.15 -14.35
N PRO A 64 -16.60 -15.05 -13.48
CA PRO A 64 -15.95 -14.67 -12.22
C PRO A 64 -14.66 -13.86 -12.42
N GLU A 65 -14.01 -13.98 -13.58
CA GLU A 65 -12.82 -13.19 -13.96
C GLU A 65 -13.10 -11.67 -14.01
N THR A 66 -14.34 -11.28 -14.33
CA THR A 66 -14.72 -9.86 -14.35
C THR A 66 -14.70 -9.24 -12.95
N PHE A 67 -14.93 -10.04 -11.91
CA PHE A 67 -14.84 -9.59 -10.52
C PHE A 67 -13.39 -9.32 -10.14
N THR A 68 -12.47 -10.24 -10.45
CA THR A 68 -11.04 -10.09 -10.12
C THR A 68 -10.41 -8.91 -10.87
N LEU A 69 -10.73 -8.73 -12.15
CA LEU A 69 -10.25 -7.59 -12.94
C LEU A 69 -10.79 -6.26 -12.40
N ASN A 70 -12.09 -6.16 -12.10
CA ASN A 70 -12.66 -4.92 -11.56
C ASN A 70 -12.13 -4.59 -10.17
N PHE A 71 -11.93 -5.61 -9.33
CA PHE A 71 -11.29 -5.44 -8.02
C PHE A 71 -9.85 -4.92 -8.18
N ALA A 72 -9.04 -5.58 -9.01
CA ALA A 72 -7.64 -5.20 -9.24
C ALA A 72 -7.51 -3.78 -9.85
N LEU A 73 -8.37 -3.40 -10.79
CA LEU A 73 -8.36 -2.06 -11.36
C LEU A 73 -8.71 -0.99 -10.31
N LYS A 74 -9.72 -1.25 -9.47
CA LYS A 74 -10.12 -0.32 -8.41
C LYS A 74 -9.04 -0.18 -7.34
N THR A 75 -8.38 -1.27 -6.95
CA THR A 75 -7.27 -1.21 -5.99
C THR A 75 -6.07 -0.48 -6.58
N LEU A 76 -5.73 -0.72 -7.86
CA LEU A 76 -4.65 -0.02 -8.55
C LEU A 76 -4.89 1.49 -8.67
N ILE A 77 -6.09 1.89 -9.09
CA ILE A 77 -6.48 3.31 -9.15
C ILE A 77 -6.33 3.95 -7.77
N LEU A 78 -6.85 3.30 -6.74
CA LEU A 78 -6.77 3.82 -5.37
C LEU A 78 -5.30 3.93 -4.90
N THR A 79 -4.48 2.91 -5.15
CA THR A 79 -3.04 2.95 -4.82
C THR A 79 -2.30 4.08 -5.54
N SER A 80 -2.62 4.36 -6.81
CA SER A 80 -1.98 5.44 -7.57
C SER A 80 -2.31 6.85 -7.09
N THR A 81 -3.38 7.02 -6.30
CA THR A 81 -3.71 8.33 -5.68
C THR A 81 -2.98 8.57 -4.36
N PHE A 82 -2.44 7.50 -3.75
CA PHE A 82 -1.68 7.56 -2.50
C PHE A 82 -0.15 7.41 -2.73
N LEU A 83 0.26 7.13 -3.97
CA LEU A 83 1.65 7.12 -4.47
C LEU A 83 2.01 8.47 -5.12
#